data_AF-A0A1R1XG25-F1
#
_entry.id   AF-A0A1R1XG25-F1
#
_cell.length_a   1.000
_cell.length_b   1.000
_cell.length_c   1.000
_cell.angle_alpha   90.00
_cell.angle_beta   90.00
_cell.angle_gamma   90.00
#
_symmetry.space_group_name_H-M   'P 1'
#
loop_
_entity.id
_entity.type
_entity.pdbx_description
1 polymer ?
#
loop_
_entity_poly.entity_id
_entity_poly.type
_entity_poly.pdbx_seq_one_letter_code
_entity_poly.pdbx_strand_id
1 'polypeptide(L)'
;MNEYRDLSETFIENEKAPIEADENRELNKRERKANEKMLQKKKAAYETFAKLEGIDKAEKVFSKLIRKTLIIVNLGYGAVGGATSEEIENVFKKYVGFEKVVMAHGKPYTFVEFRGGEDSVIARQALHEKPCASLNNKILFIEYVNHLDFAYFSDRSSPSITEKLNSAPGLFYFDNLLSETEQAQLLQLISRENFENSPVDTMHTNKLNTEFSNFKQAEVTDGLTEDSWLNIQNRKIQHYGRSFDYRKKHIGDSTLVSHQKIPVIVQNLIQRARSLHPGLTCDFDQLTVQKYDPGTGISFHSDSHTAFGPSILIISLKSPILMEFRHPSTKSLVSQDLKPGSLTLMTGDSRPISNKNS
;
A
#
# COMPACT_ATOMS: atom_id res chain seq x y z
N MET A 1 15.25 -43.67 22.02
CA MET A 1 13.82 -43.34 22.20
C MET A 1 13.57 -43.16 23.69
N ASN A 2 13.97 -42.03 24.28
CA ASN A 2 13.58 -41.56 25.63
C ASN A 2 14.21 -40.22 26.07
N GLU A 3 14.57 -39.31 25.15
CA GLU A 3 15.10 -37.97 25.53
C GLU A 3 14.14 -36.81 25.19
N TYR A 4 13.01 -37.09 24.53
CA TYR A 4 12.02 -36.05 24.15
C TYR A 4 10.90 -35.84 25.19
N ARG A 5 10.91 -36.58 26.30
CA ARG A 5 9.89 -36.46 27.36
C ARG A 5 10.32 -35.61 28.56
N ASP A 6 11.61 -35.39 28.73
CA ASP A 6 12.17 -34.77 29.95
C ASP A 6 12.25 -33.23 29.87
N LEU A 7 12.31 -32.69 28.65
CA LEU A 7 12.30 -31.24 28.42
C LEU A 7 10.89 -30.63 28.53
N SER A 8 9.82 -31.43 28.44
CA SER A 8 8.45 -30.94 28.66
C SER A 8 8.07 -30.85 30.14
N GLU A 9 8.72 -31.63 31.02
CA GLU A 9 8.40 -31.63 32.47
C GLU A 9 9.19 -30.54 33.21
N THR A 10 10.45 -30.29 32.81
CA THR A 10 11.29 -29.22 33.37
C THR A 10 10.78 -27.79 33.07
N PHE A 11 10.02 -27.60 31.99
CA PHE A 11 9.33 -26.32 31.71
C PHE A 11 8.03 -26.13 32.52
N ILE A 12 7.46 -27.19 33.09
CA ILE A 12 6.28 -27.11 33.96
C ILE A 12 6.69 -26.86 35.43
N GLU A 13 7.88 -27.29 35.87
CA GLU A 13 8.29 -27.13 37.27
C GLU A 13 8.84 -25.74 37.63
N ASN A 14 9.32 -24.94 36.66
CA ASN A 14 9.80 -23.58 36.92
C ASN A 14 8.68 -22.52 37.04
N GLU A 15 7.42 -22.94 37.04
CA GLU A 15 6.24 -22.11 37.34
C GLU A 15 6.08 -21.79 38.85
N LYS A 16 7.04 -22.19 39.70
CA LYS A 16 6.97 -22.05 41.17
C LYS A 16 8.03 -21.14 41.81
N ALA A 17 8.64 -20.23 41.05
CA ALA A 17 9.28 -19.07 41.68
C ALA A 17 8.25 -17.93 41.75
N PRO A 18 7.64 -17.64 42.92
CA PRO A 18 6.65 -16.58 43.03
C PRO A 18 7.36 -15.24 42.85
N ILE A 19 7.19 -14.66 41.66
CA ILE A 19 7.15 -13.20 41.58
C ILE A 19 5.82 -12.86 42.25
N GLU A 20 5.85 -12.40 43.50
CA GLU A 20 4.69 -11.83 44.19
C GLU A 20 4.26 -10.56 43.43
N ALA A 21 3.66 -10.73 42.25
CA ALA A 21 2.65 -9.83 41.80
C ALA A 21 1.45 -10.05 42.73
N ASP A 22 0.98 -8.97 43.34
CA ASP A 22 -0.19 -8.95 44.20
C ASP A 22 -1.45 -9.33 43.40
N GLU A 23 -1.61 -10.61 43.07
CA GLU A 23 -2.72 -11.18 42.30
C GLU A 23 -4.07 -11.03 43.03
N ASN A 24 -4.04 -10.64 44.32
CA ASN A 24 -5.22 -10.36 45.14
C ASN A 24 -5.49 -8.87 45.34
N ARG A 25 -4.78 -7.96 44.64
CA ARG A 25 -5.08 -6.54 44.70
C ARG A 25 -6.40 -6.23 44.01
N GLU A 26 -7.41 -5.83 44.78
CA GLU A 26 -8.65 -5.32 44.19
C GLU A 26 -8.36 -4.07 43.35
N LEU A 27 -8.61 -4.19 42.04
CA LEU A 27 -8.55 -3.05 41.12
C LEU A 27 -9.50 -1.95 41.62
N ASN A 28 -9.00 -0.72 41.72
CA ASN A 28 -9.84 0.41 42.06
C ASN A 28 -10.84 0.72 40.91
N LYS A 29 -11.87 1.52 41.19
CA LYS A 29 -12.94 1.84 40.22
C LYS A 29 -12.39 2.38 38.87
N ARG A 30 -11.29 3.13 38.89
CA ARG A 30 -10.67 3.68 37.67
C ARG A 30 -9.93 2.58 36.88
N GLU A 31 -9.19 1.71 37.58
CA GLU A 31 -8.48 0.58 37.00
C GLU A 31 -9.45 -0.44 36.39
N ARG A 32 -10.55 -0.77 37.07
CA ARG A 32 -11.62 -1.64 36.53
C ARG A 32 -12.17 -1.09 35.21
N LYS A 33 -12.54 0.20 35.20
CA LYS A 33 -13.06 0.88 33.99
C LYS A 33 -12.02 0.93 32.86
N ALA A 34 -10.74 1.13 33.18
CA ALA A 34 -9.68 1.12 32.19
C ALA A 34 -9.49 -0.29 31.59
N ASN A 35 -9.53 -1.34 32.42
CA ASN A 35 -9.43 -2.72 32.00
C ASN A 35 -10.62 -3.14 31.11
N GLU A 36 -11.85 -2.79 31.51
CA GLU A 36 -13.04 -3.01 30.67
C GLU A 36 -12.91 -2.33 29.29
N LYS A 37 -12.41 -1.09 29.26
CA LYS A 37 -12.18 -0.37 28.01
C LYS A 37 -11.09 -1.03 27.15
N MET A 38 -10.05 -1.57 27.77
CA MET A 38 -9.02 -2.34 27.08
C MET A 38 -9.60 -3.62 26.48
N LEU A 39 -10.37 -4.38 27.25
CA LEU A 39 -11.00 -5.62 26.80
C LEU A 39 -11.98 -5.38 25.64
N GLN A 40 -12.75 -4.28 25.69
CA GLN A 40 -13.61 -3.85 24.58
C GLN A 40 -12.81 -3.53 23.32
N LYS A 41 -11.67 -2.83 23.45
CA LYS A 41 -10.77 -2.55 22.32
C LYS A 41 -10.16 -3.82 21.74
N LYS A 42 -9.77 -4.78 22.60
CA LYS A 42 -9.25 -6.09 22.19
C LYS A 42 -10.29 -6.85 21.36
N LYS A 43 -11.52 -6.94 21.89
CA LYS A 43 -12.65 -7.56 21.19
C LYS A 43 -12.92 -6.90 19.83
N ALA A 44 -12.96 -5.56 19.77
CA ALA A 44 -13.19 -4.84 18.51
C ALA A 44 -12.06 -5.09 17.48
N ALA A 45 -10.80 -5.17 17.93
CA ALA A 45 -9.69 -5.50 17.05
C ALA A 45 -9.82 -6.91 16.48
N TYR A 46 -10.20 -7.88 17.32
CA TYR A 46 -10.40 -9.27 16.92
C TYR A 46 -11.56 -9.42 15.93
N GLU A 47 -12.69 -8.75 16.19
CA GLU A 47 -13.84 -8.72 15.27
C GLU A 47 -13.47 -8.10 13.92
N THR A 48 -12.68 -7.03 13.93
CA THR A 48 -12.18 -6.38 12.71
C THR A 48 -11.31 -7.33 11.90
N PHE A 49 -10.36 -8.01 12.57
CA PHE A 49 -9.50 -9.01 11.93
C PHE A 49 -10.31 -10.17 11.35
N ALA A 50 -11.20 -10.78 12.15
CA ALA A 50 -12.04 -11.89 11.72
C ALA A 50 -12.88 -11.54 10.49
N LYS A 51 -13.51 -10.35 10.50
CA LYS A 51 -14.31 -9.85 9.36
C LYS A 51 -13.48 -9.66 8.10
N LEU A 52 -12.26 -9.12 8.21
CA LEU A 52 -11.39 -8.86 7.06
C LEU A 52 -10.85 -10.14 6.43
N GLU A 53 -10.71 -11.20 7.22
CA GLU A 53 -10.22 -12.51 6.79
C GLU A 53 -11.33 -13.53 6.50
N GLY A 54 -12.61 -13.13 6.62
CA GLY A 54 -13.73 -14.03 6.39
C GLY A 54 -13.83 -15.17 7.42
N ILE A 55 -13.30 -14.95 8.63
CA ILE A 55 -13.28 -15.92 9.73
C ILE A 55 -14.45 -15.62 10.67
N ASP A 56 -15.12 -16.66 11.17
CA ASP A 56 -16.21 -16.53 12.14
C ASP A 56 -15.74 -15.89 13.47
N LYS A 57 -14.63 -16.39 14.03
CA LYS A 57 -14.02 -15.89 15.26
C LYS A 57 -12.50 -15.90 15.15
N ALA A 58 -11.86 -14.77 15.46
CA ALA A 58 -10.41 -14.60 15.40
C ALA A 58 -9.66 -15.63 16.26
N GLU A 59 -10.21 -15.98 17.41
CA GLU A 59 -9.62 -16.91 18.37
C GLU A 59 -9.48 -18.33 17.82
N LYS A 60 -10.22 -18.69 16.75
CA LYS A 60 -10.10 -20.00 16.10
C LYS A 60 -8.78 -20.17 15.34
N VAL A 61 -8.17 -19.06 14.91
CA VAL A 61 -6.92 -19.08 14.14
C VAL A 61 -5.69 -18.70 14.96
N PHE A 62 -5.89 -18.24 16.18
CA PHE A 62 -4.78 -18.03 17.12
C PHE A 62 -4.32 -19.37 17.70
N SER A 63 -3.01 -19.57 17.67
CA SER A 63 -2.37 -20.76 18.23
C SER A 63 -2.32 -20.66 19.74
N LYS A 64 -2.72 -21.72 20.42
CA LYS A 64 -2.47 -21.88 21.87
C LYS A 64 -1.03 -22.32 22.17
N LEU A 65 -0.36 -22.88 21.18
CA LEU A 65 1.04 -23.28 21.26
C LEU A 65 1.94 -22.08 20.97
N ILE A 66 3.12 -22.07 21.60
CA ILE A 66 4.18 -21.11 21.29
C ILE A 66 4.60 -21.26 19.83
N ARG A 67 4.72 -20.13 19.13
CA ARG A 67 5.07 -20.07 17.71
C ARG A 67 6.07 -18.96 17.49
N LYS A 68 7.00 -19.18 16.57
CA LYS A 68 7.98 -18.17 16.16
C LYS A 68 7.35 -16.93 15.50
N THR A 69 6.11 -17.04 15.04
CA THR A 69 5.37 -15.96 14.38
C THR A 69 4.29 -15.40 15.30
N LEU A 70 4.28 -14.08 15.44
CA LEU A 70 3.26 -13.33 16.17
C LEU A 70 2.43 -12.49 15.21
N ILE A 71 1.14 -12.35 15.50
CA ILE A 71 0.26 -11.35 14.87
C ILE A 71 -0.01 -10.23 15.89
N ILE A 72 0.06 -8.98 15.42
CA ILE A 72 -0.32 -7.79 16.19
C ILE A 72 -1.64 -7.29 15.61
N VAL A 73 -2.75 -7.65 16.26
CA VAL A 73 -4.11 -7.59 15.67
C VAL A 73 -4.64 -6.16 15.51
N ASN A 74 -4.09 -5.20 16.24
CA ASN A 74 -4.51 -3.80 16.23
C ASN A 74 -3.43 -2.82 15.73
N LEU A 75 -2.42 -3.33 15.03
CA LEU A 75 -1.32 -2.55 14.50
C LEU A 75 -1.11 -2.90 13.03
N GLY A 76 -1.63 -2.07 12.14
CA GLY A 76 -1.36 -2.16 10.72
C GLY A 76 -0.20 -1.25 10.30
N TYR A 77 0.14 -1.31 9.01
CA TYR A 77 1.08 -0.40 8.38
C TYR A 77 0.37 0.83 7.78
N GLY A 78 0.98 2.01 7.91
CA GLY A 78 0.59 3.22 7.17
C GLY A 78 -0.76 3.81 7.61
N ALA A 79 -1.52 4.37 6.66
CA ALA A 79 -2.75 5.15 6.93
C ALA A 79 -3.85 4.38 7.69
N VAL A 80 -3.84 3.05 7.62
CA VAL A 80 -4.84 2.18 8.27
C VAL A 80 -4.39 1.78 9.70
N GLY A 81 -3.10 1.87 10.01
CA GLY A 81 -2.52 1.14 11.15
C GLY A 81 -1.76 1.96 12.18
N GLY A 82 -1.43 3.21 11.84
CA GLY A 82 -0.90 4.19 12.79
C GLY A 82 0.54 3.93 13.24
N ALA A 83 1.31 3.13 12.50
CA ALA A 83 2.75 2.98 12.65
C ALA A 83 3.42 2.69 11.29
N THR A 84 4.67 3.13 11.12
CA THR A 84 5.52 2.80 9.98
C THR A 84 6.19 1.43 10.17
N SER A 85 6.70 0.83 9.08
CA SER A 85 7.47 -0.43 9.18
C SER A 85 8.71 -0.25 10.05
N GLU A 86 9.40 0.88 9.89
CA GLU A 86 10.60 1.22 10.66
C GLU A 86 10.29 1.35 12.16
N GLU A 87 9.16 1.95 12.53
CA GLU A 87 8.73 2.03 13.93
C GLU A 87 8.48 0.65 14.53
N ILE A 88 7.83 -0.25 13.79
CA ILE A 88 7.56 -1.62 14.22
C ILE A 88 8.89 -2.39 14.34
N GLU A 89 9.75 -2.34 13.33
CA GLU A 89 11.08 -2.97 13.36
C GLU A 89 11.92 -2.46 14.53
N ASN A 90 11.90 -1.15 14.81
CA ASN A 90 12.62 -0.56 15.93
C ASN A 90 12.13 -1.02 17.30
N VAL A 91 10.85 -1.40 17.41
CA VAL A 91 10.32 -2.06 18.62
C VAL A 91 10.88 -3.47 18.74
N PHE A 92 10.77 -4.27 17.67
CA PHE A 92 11.05 -5.71 17.75
C PHE A 92 12.54 -6.08 17.65
N LYS A 93 13.37 -5.24 17.02
CA LYS A 93 14.84 -5.46 16.93
C LYS A 93 15.56 -5.49 18.28
N LYS A 94 14.90 -5.03 19.34
CA LYS A 94 15.43 -5.04 20.72
C LYS A 94 15.36 -6.43 21.35
N TYR A 95 14.58 -7.34 20.79
CA TYR A 95 14.40 -8.69 21.29
C TYR A 95 15.29 -9.65 20.51
N VAL A 96 15.97 -10.54 21.25
CA VAL A 96 16.84 -11.57 20.67
C VAL A 96 16.03 -12.45 19.74
N GLY A 97 16.63 -12.82 18.61
CA GLY A 97 16.01 -13.73 17.64
C GLY A 97 14.93 -13.08 16.77
N PHE A 98 14.67 -11.77 16.86
CA PHE A 98 13.85 -11.09 15.86
C PHE A 98 14.47 -11.21 14.47
N GLU A 99 13.67 -11.64 13.49
CA GLU A 99 14.13 -11.80 12.10
C GLU A 99 13.59 -10.68 11.21
N LYS A 100 12.27 -10.47 11.20
CA LYS A 100 11.62 -9.50 10.30
C LYS A 100 10.19 -9.14 10.72
N VAL A 101 9.73 -8.01 10.22
CA VAL A 101 8.30 -7.68 10.12
C VAL A 101 7.76 -8.25 8.81
N VAL A 102 6.64 -8.96 8.86
CA VAL A 102 5.90 -9.44 7.70
C VAL A 102 4.71 -8.52 7.48
N MET A 103 4.76 -7.75 6.39
CA MET A 103 3.82 -6.67 6.13
C MET A 103 2.52 -7.17 5.48
N ALA A 104 1.39 -6.88 6.13
CA ALA A 104 0.06 -7.02 5.54
C ALA A 104 -0.44 -5.64 5.08
N HIS A 105 -0.02 -5.20 3.89
CA HIS A 105 -0.38 -3.87 3.36
C HIS A 105 -1.90 -3.66 3.32
N GLY A 106 -2.36 -2.49 3.80
CA GLY A 106 -3.78 -2.13 3.84
C GLY A 106 -4.60 -2.84 4.92
N LYS A 107 -3.98 -3.68 5.76
CA LYS A 107 -4.65 -4.39 6.85
C LYS A 107 -4.37 -3.70 8.19
N PRO A 108 -5.31 -3.75 9.15
CA PRO A 108 -5.17 -3.15 10.48
C PRO A 108 -4.35 -4.03 11.45
N TYR A 109 -3.61 -5.02 10.94
CA TYR A 109 -2.77 -5.94 11.69
C TYR A 109 -1.46 -6.20 10.96
N THR A 110 -0.44 -6.67 11.68
CA THR A 110 0.92 -6.92 11.17
C THR A 110 1.46 -8.20 11.77
N PHE A 111 2.35 -8.89 11.06
CA PHE A 111 3.03 -10.07 11.59
C PHE A 111 4.49 -9.77 11.88
N VAL A 112 5.07 -10.47 12.86
CA VAL A 112 6.50 -10.44 13.15
C VAL A 112 7.02 -11.85 13.33
N GLU A 113 8.23 -12.09 12.84
CA GLU A 113 8.88 -13.40 12.88
C GLU A 113 10.15 -13.37 13.71
N PHE A 114 10.30 -14.45 14.46
CA PHE A 114 11.48 -14.76 15.25
C PHE A 114 12.12 -16.06 14.74
N ARG A 115 13.37 -16.28 15.10
CA ARG A 115 14.12 -17.51 14.83
C ARG A 115 13.47 -18.72 15.48
N GLY A 116 12.96 -18.55 16.70
CA GLY A 116 12.36 -19.61 17.50
C GLY A 116 11.11 -19.17 18.26
N GLY A 117 10.32 -20.15 18.68
CA GLY A 117 9.16 -19.91 19.54
C GLY A 117 9.55 -19.24 20.85
N GLU A 118 10.64 -19.70 21.49
CA GLU A 118 11.14 -19.18 22.76
C GLU A 118 11.48 -17.68 22.69
N ASP A 119 12.17 -17.26 21.62
CA ASP A 119 12.51 -15.86 21.36
C ASP A 119 11.24 -14.97 21.27
N SER A 120 10.18 -15.48 20.63
CA SER A 120 8.91 -14.76 20.49
C SER A 120 8.13 -14.60 21.81
N VAL A 121 8.30 -15.53 22.77
CA VAL A 121 7.62 -15.47 24.08
C VAL A 121 8.06 -14.22 24.83
N ILE A 122 9.37 -13.94 24.81
CA ILE A 122 9.97 -12.79 25.50
C ILE A 122 9.35 -11.49 24.98
N ALA A 123 9.28 -11.33 23.65
CA ALA A 123 8.67 -10.16 23.03
C ALA A 123 7.18 -10.04 23.36
N ARG A 124 6.42 -11.14 23.27
CA ARG A 124 4.99 -11.15 23.57
C ARG A 124 4.73 -10.80 25.04
N GLN A 125 5.45 -11.38 25.99
CA GLN A 125 5.29 -11.08 27.42
C GLN A 125 5.59 -9.61 27.74
N ALA A 126 6.55 -9.00 27.04
CA ALA A 126 6.91 -7.60 27.24
C ALA A 126 5.88 -6.62 26.64
N LEU A 127 5.23 -6.98 25.53
CA LEU A 127 4.43 -6.05 24.72
C LEU A 127 2.92 -6.30 24.73
N HIS A 128 2.48 -7.54 24.95
CA HIS A 128 1.07 -7.89 24.89
C HIS A 128 0.28 -7.22 26.03
N GLU A 129 -0.81 -6.55 25.67
CA GLU A 129 -1.69 -5.83 26.60
C GLU A 129 -0.98 -4.76 27.44
N LYS A 130 0.20 -4.34 26.99
CA LYS A 130 1.04 -3.32 27.63
C LYS A 130 1.23 -2.12 26.70
N PRO A 131 1.34 -0.90 27.25
CA PRO A 131 1.61 0.29 26.44
C PRO A 131 3.02 0.24 25.85
N CYS A 132 3.12 0.46 24.54
CA CYS A 132 4.40 0.52 23.84
C CYS A 132 4.83 1.99 23.67
N ALA A 133 5.85 2.41 24.42
CA ALA A 133 6.34 3.80 24.41
C ALA A 133 6.79 4.27 23.02
N SER A 134 7.47 3.39 22.26
CA SER A 134 7.92 3.66 20.89
C SER A 134 6.77 3.77 19.87
N LEU A 135 5.53 3.43 20.26
CA LEU A 135 4.33 3.54 19.43
C LEU A 135 3.29 4.43 20.12
N ASN A 136 3.71 5.58 20.66
CA ASN A 136 2.85 6.57 21.31
C ASN A 136 1.98 5.97 22.44
N ASN A 137 2.55 5.08 23.25
CA ASN A 137 1.87 4.36 24.34
C ASN A 137 0.66 3.53 23.88
N LYS A 138 0.61 3.13 22.61
CA LYS A 138 -0.42 2.23 22.09
C LYS A 138 -0.32 0.87 22.78
N ILE A 139 -1.45 0.35 23.23
CA ILE A 139 -1.55 -1.00 23.79
C ILE A 139 -1.63 -1.99 22.63
N LEU A 140 -0.77 -3.01 22.62
CA LEU A 140 -0.69 -3.99 21.54
C LEU A 140 -1.43 -5.29 21.90
N PHE A 141 -2.21 -5.82 20.96
CA PHE A 141 -2.84 -7.14 21.10
C PHE A 141 -2.09 -8.12 20.21
N ILE A 142 -1.37 -9.05 20.83
CA ILE A 142 -0.34 -9.89 20.21
C ILE A 142 -0.70 -11.34 20.48
N GLU A 143 -0.90 -12.13 19.44
CA GLU A 143 -1.22 -13.54 19.56
C GLU A 143 -0.26 -14.41 18.76
N TYR A 144 -0.12 -15.67 19.18
CA TYR A 144 0.60 -16.66 18.39
C TYR A 144 -0.26 -17.09 17.21
N VAL A 145 0.38 -17.31 16.07
CA VAL A 145 -0.27 -17.85 14.88
C VAL A 145 0.59 -18.95 14.29
N ASN A 146 -0.05 -19.94 13.67
CA ASN A 146 0.70 -20.89 12.88
C ASN A 146 1.20 -20.19 11.62
N HIS A 147 2.52 -20.13 11.44
CA HIS A 147 3.12 -19.49 10.28
C HIS A 147 2.53 -20.03 8.98
N LEU A 148 2.16 -21.31 8.89
CA LEU A 148 1.54 -21.90 7.68
C LEU A 148 0.12 -21.40 7.39
N ASP A 149 -0.67 -21.16 8.43
CA ASP A 149 -2.04 -20.67 8.29
C ASP A 149 -2.07 -19.21 7.85
N PHE A 150 -0.94 -18.52 7.99
CA PHE A 150 -0.71 -17.14 7.59
C PHE A 150 0.47 -17.06 6.63
N ALA A 151 0.92 -18.21 6.09
CA ALA A 151 2.10 -18.25 5.26
C ALA A 151 1.80 -17.50 4.00
N TYR A 152 0.58 -17.53 3.48
CA TYR A 152 0.16 -16.65 2.38
C TYR A 152 0.32 -15.13 2.64
N PHE A 153 0.58 -14.68 3.88
CA PHE A 153 0.97 -13.30 4.21
C PHE A 153 2.50 -13.09 4.23
N SER A 154 3.30 -14.05 4.72
CA SER A 154 4.77 -14.04 4.63
C SER A 154 5.25 -14.39 3.22
N ASP A 155 4.62 -15.41 2.67
CA ASP A 155 4.46 -15.81 1.28
C ASP A 155 3.42 -14.95 0.54
N ARG A 156 3.70 -13.65 0.53
CA ARG A 156 3.81 -13.00 -0.78
C ARG A 156 5.14 -13.36 -1.48
N SER A 157 5.67 -14.58 -1.31
CA SER A 157 5.84 -15.42 -2.49
C SER A 157 4.41 -15.61 -3.02
N SER A 158 4.04 -14.63 -3.83
CA SER A 158 3.07 -14.78 -4.89
C SER A 158 2.96 -16.26 -5.28
N PRO A 159 1.77 -16.83 -5.52
CA PRO A 159 1.67 -17.68 -6.70
C PRO A 159 2.57 -17.01 -7.74
N SER A 160 3.70 -17.63 -8.15
CA SER A 160 4.84 -16.92 -8.78
C SER A 160 4.30 -15.80 -9.67
N ILE A 161 4.76 -14.53 -9.67
CA ILE A 161 4.07 -13.38 -10.34
C ILE A 161 3.11 -13.81 -11.48
N THR A 162 3.61 -14.61 -12.42
CA THR A 162 2.89 -15.60 -13.26
C THR A 162 1.53 -16.13 -12.75
N GLU A 163 1.41 -17.01 -11.75
CA GLU A 163 0.16 -17.57 -11.21
C GLU A 163 -0.81 -16.51 -10.64
N LYS A 164 -0.34 -15.41 -10.03
CA LYS A 164 -1.23 -14.30 -9.62
C LYS A 164 -1.81 -13.61 -10.85
N LEU A 165 -0.97 -13.31 -11.83
CA LEU A 165 -1.39 -12.70 -13.09
C LEU A 165 -2.23 -13.67 -13.93
N ASN A 166 -2.00 -14.98 -13.86
CA ASN A 166 -2.79 -16.00 -14.54
C ASN A 166 -4.25 -15.99 -14.07
N SER A 167 -4.51 -15.59 -12.82
CA SER A 167 -5.86 -15.41 -12.29
C SER A 167 -6.56 -14.13 -12.77
N ALA A 168 -5.82 -13.23 -13.44
CA ALA A 168 -6.32 -12.02 -14.08
C ALA A 168 -5.88 -11.97 -15.56
N PRO A 169 -6.58 -12.70 -16.45
CA PRO A 169 -6.26 -12.70 -17.88
C PRO A 169 -6.13 -11.27 -18.45
N GLY A 170 -5.03 -11.03 -19.18
CA GLY A 170 -4.74 -9.73 -19.77
C GLY A 170 -4.01 -8.73 -18.86
N LEU A 171 -3.74 -9.08 -17.60
CA LEU A 171 -2.87 -8.30 -16.71
C LEU A 171 -1.44 -8.84 -16.79
N PHE A 172 -0.48 -7.97 -17.08
CA PHE A 172 0.94 -8.31 -17.13
C PHE A 172 1.75 -7.33 -16.28
N TYR A 173 2.78 -7.83 -15.60
CA TYR A 173 3.66 -7.03 -14.76
C TYR A 173 5.12 -7.32 -15.10
N PHE A 174 5.89 -6.25 -15.26
CA PHE A 174 7.32 -6.29 -15.55
C PHE A 174 8.07 -5.52 -14.45
N ASP A 175 8.88 -6.24 -13.67
CA ASP A 175 9.71 -5.65 -12.63
C ASP A 175 10.96 -4.98 -13.24
N ASN A 176 11.43 -3.90 -12.62
CA ASN A 176 12.68 -3.20 -12.97
C ASN A 176 12.86 -2.87 -14.46
N LEU A 177 11.80 -2.44 -15.14
CA LEU A 177 11.86 -2.09 -16.56
C LEU A 177 12.64 -0.78 -16.79
N LEU A 178 12.66 0.11 -15.80
CA LEU A 178 13.40 1.37 -15.82
C LEU A 178 14.62 1.30 -14.90
N SER A 179 15.78 1.71 -15.41
CA SER A 179 16.95 1.98 -14.58
C SER A 179 16.74 3.18 -13.65
N GLU A 180 17.52 3.28 -12.57
CA GLU A 180 17.47 4.43 -11.65
C GLU A 180 17.68 5.77 -12.37
N THR A 181 18.56 5.79 -13.38
CA THR A 181 18.81 6.97 -14.22
C THR A 181 17.57 7.36 -15.03
N GLU A 182 16.89 6.39 -15.65
CA GLU A 182 15.67 6.66 -16.42
C GLU A 182 14.53 7.13 -15.50
N GLN A 183 14.41 6.57 -14.30
CA GLN A 183 13.46 7.02 -13.29
C GLN A 183 13.73 8.48 -12.88
N ALA A 184 14.99 8.83 -12.63
CA ALA A 184 15.39 10.19 -12.30
C ALA A 184 15.11 11.17 -13.45
N GLN A 185 15.39 10.78 -14.71
CA GLN A 185 15.08 11.59 -15.90
C GLN A 185 13.59 11.85 -16.05
N LEU A 186 12.74 10.82 -15.88
CA LEU A 186 11.28 10.99 -15.90
C LEU A 186 10.80 11.93 -14.79
N LEU A 187 11.30 11.74 -13.56
CA LEU A 187 10.94 12.60 -12.43
C LEU A 187 11.35 14.05 -12.68
N GLN A 188 12.54 14.28 -13.24
CA GLN A 188 12.99 15.62 -13.61
C GLN A 188 12.09 16.22 -14.69
N LEU A 189 11.78 15.49 -15.76
CA LEU A 189 10.89 15.96 -16.85
C LEU A 189 9.50 16.37 -16.35
N ILE A 190 8.98 15.62 -15.39
CA ILE A 190 7.68 15.88 -14.74
C ILE A 190 7.76 17.06 -13.77
N SER A 191 8.94 17.31 -13.19
CA SER A 191 9.16 18.29 -12.11
C SER A 191 9.93 19.55 -12.53
N ARG A 192 10.24 19.78 -13.82
CA ARG A 192 11.08 20.92 -14.25
C ARG A 192 10.50 22.25 -13.75
N GLU A 193 11.10 22.73 -12.66
CA GLU A 193 10.96 24.06 -12.07
C GLU A 193 11.60 25.11 -13.00
N ASN A 194 10.96 26.26 -13.16
CA ASN A 194 11.56 27.40 -13.84
C ASN A 194 12.79 27.87 -13.05
N PHE A 195 14.00 27.60 -13.55
CA PHE A 195 15.17 28.41 -13.19
C PHE A 195 15.32 29.53 -14.20
N GLU A 196 14.54 30.61 -14.04
CA GLU A 196 14.87 31.91 -14.63
C GLU A 196 14.74 33.03 -13.59
N ASN A 197 15.92 33.50 -13.17
CA ASN A 197 16.30 34.85 -12.74
C ASN A 197 15.32 35.70 -11.88
N SER A 198 15.70 35.89 -10.61
CA SER A 198 15.30 37.04 -9.79
C SER A 198 15.71 38.36 -10.48
N PRO A 199 14.88 39.42 -10.43
CA PRO A 199 15.09 40.41 -9.36
C PRO A 199 13.82 41.05 -8.75
N VAL A 200 13.88 41.20 -7.42
CA VAL A 200 13.47 42.38 -6.61
C VAL A 200 11.97 42.63 -6.30
N ASP A 201 11.70 42.62 -4.98
CA ASP A 201 10.66 43.27 -4.16
C ASP A 201 9.47 43.97 -4.83
N THR A 202 8.24 43.60 -4.44
CA THR A 202 7.35 44.53 -3.68
C THR A 202 6.21 43.78 -2.96
N MET A 203 5.79 44.32 -1.81
CA MET A 203 4.78 43.82 -0.88
C MET A 203 3.31 44.00 -1.31
N HIS A 204 2.45 43.17 -0.67
CA HIS A 204 1.02 43.35 -0.32
C HIS A 204 -0.06 43.44 -1.42
N THR A 205 -1.01 42.49 -1.43
CA THR A 205 -2.36 42.61 -0.82
C THR A 205 -3.29 41.47 -1.26
N ASN A 206 -4.23 41.10 -0.37
CA ASN A 206 -5.35 40.19 -0.62
C ASN A 206 -6.25 40.68 -1.76
N LYS A 207 -6.66 39.78 -2.66
CA LYS A 207 -7.98 39.88 -3.32
C LYS A 207 -8.49 38.52 -3.84
N LEU A 208 -9.71 38.20 -3.41
CA LEU A 208 -10.57 37.19 -4.02
C LEU A 208 -11.08 37.66 -5.39
N ASN A 209 -11.36 36.66 -6.22
CA ASN A 209 -12.19 36.61 -7.41
C ASN A 209 -11.64 37.07 -8.78
N THR A 210 -12.02 36.21 -9.75
CA THR A 210 -12.26 36.45 -11.19
C THR A 210 -11.06 36.81 -12.06
N GLU A 211 -10.67 35.90 -12.97
CA GLU A 211 -10.72 36.13 -14.42
C GLU A 211 -10.31 34.88 -15.23
N PHE A 212 -11.31 34.30 -15.91
CA PHE A 212 -11.13 33.52 -17.14
C PHE A 212 -10.83 34.51 -18.26
N SER A 213 -9.57 34.57 -18.72
CA SER A 213 -9.18 34.89 -20.10
C SER A 213 -7.72 35.29 -20.11
N ASN A 214 -6.85 34.37 -20.56
CA ASN A 214 -5.66 34.66 -21.37
C ASN A 214 -4.83 33.37 -21.51
N PHE A 215 -5.29 32.45 -22.36
CA PHE A 215 -4.39 31.41 -22.86
C PHE A 215 -3.59 32.02 -24.01
N LYS A 216 -2.35 32.43 -23.71
CA LYS A 216 -1.34 32.60 -24.76
C LYS A 216 -1.10 31.22 -25.38
N GLN A 217 -1.07 31.17 -26.71
CA GLN A 217 -0.51 30.03 -27.45
C GLN A 217 0.90 29.77 -26.91
N ALA A 218 1.06 28.68 -26.15
CA ALA A 218 2.36 28.27 -25.66
C ALA A 218 3.08 27.51 -26.78
N GLU A 219 4.32 27.91 -27.07
CA GLU A 219 5.23 27.20 -27.95
C GLU A 219 5.49 25.77 -27.44
N VAL A 220 5.75 24.85 -28.36
CA VAL A 220 6.01 23.43 -28.06
C VAL A 220 7.37 23.32 -27.36
N THR A 221 7.36 23.12 -26.03
CA THR A 221 8.57 22.88 -25.23
C THR A 221 8.66 21.42 -24.78
N ASP A 222 9.89 20.89 -24.65
CA ASP A 222 10.17 19.54 -24.14
C ASP A 222 10.05 19.45 -22.60
N GLY A 223 8.94 19.92 -22.04
CA GLY A 223 8.66 19.88 -20.60
C GLY A 223 7.46 20.73 -20.18
N LEU A 224 6.86 20.37 -19.05
CA LEU A 224 5.76 21.11 -18.42
C LEU A 224 6.27 21.89 -17.20
N THR A 225 5.71 23.09 -16.99
CA THR A 225 5.94 23.92 -15.81
C THR A 225 5.05 23.49 -14.63
N GLU A 226 5.31 23.96 -13.40
CA GLU A 226 4.46 23.67 -12.23
C GLU A 226 2.98 24.03 -12.43
N ASP A 227 2.68 25.07 -13.22
CA ASP A 227 1.32 25.53 -13.52
C ASP A 227 0.49 24.53 -14.34
N SER A 228 1.11 23.47 -14.83
CA SER A 228 0.45 22.40 -15.58
C SER A 228 -0.29 21.38 -14.71
N TRP A 229 -0.04 21.38 -13.40
CA TRP A 229 -0.64 20.43 -12.48
C TRP A 229 -2.07 20.82 -12.13
N LEU A 230 -3.00 19.93 -12.46
CA LEU A 230 -4.40 20.03 -12.04
C LEU A 230 -4.58 19.32 -10.70
N ASN A 231 -5.15 20.01 -9.72
CA ASN A 231 -5.56 19.39 -8.46
C ASN A 231 -6.96 18.77 -8.63
N ILE A 232 -7.07 17.45 -8.59
CA ILE A 232 -8.33 16.72 -8.76
C ILE A 232 -8.44 15.68 -7.65
N GLN A 233 -9.49 15.76 -6.82
CA GLN A 233 -9.81 14.75 -5.78
C GLN A 233 -8.56 14.29 -4.98
N ASN A 234 -7.87 15.23 -4.33
CA ASN A 234 -6.69 14.99 -3.48
C ASN A 234 -5.45 14.40 -4.17
N ARG A 235 -5.35 14.49 -5.51
CA ARG A 235 -4.12 14.17 -6.25
C ARG A 235 -3.80 15.27 -7.25
N LYS A 236 -2.55 15.33 -7.67
CA LYS A 236 -2.13 16.20 -8.77
C LYS A 236 -2.08 15.39 -10.06
N ILE A 237 -2.60 15.95 -11.13
CA ILE A 237 -2.67 15.31 -12.44
C ILE A 237 -2.07 16.21 -13.50
N GLN A 238 -1.37 15.60 -14.45
CA GLN A 238 -0.79 16.26 -15.60
C GLN A 238 -1.02 15.39 -16.85
N HIS A 239 -1.31 16.02 -17.99
CA HIS A 239 -1.65 15.33 -19.24
C HIS A 239 -0.64 15.62 -20.35
N TYR A 240 -0.37 14.62 -21.19
CA TYR A 240 0.38 14.73 -22.43
C TYR A 240 -0.41 14.06 -23.57
N GLY A 241 -0.27 14.57 -24.79
CA GLY A 241 -1.03 14.15 -25.96
C GLY A 241 -2.48 14.59 -25.86
N ARG A 242 -3.43 13.65 -25.91
CA ARG A 242 -4.84 13.97 -25.67
C ARG A 242 -5.08 14.33 -24.19
N SER A 243 -5.95 15.30 -23.92
CA SER A 243 -6.41 15.62 -22.56
C SER A 243 -7.77 14.97 -22.27
N PHE A 244 -8.03 14.64 -21.01
CA PHE A 244 -9.28 13.99 -20.57
C PHE A 244 -10.19 15.01 -19.87
N ASP A 245 -11.44 15.16 -20.33
CA ASP A 245 -12.40 16.08 -19.68
C ASP A 245 -13.08 15.39 -18.49
N TYR A 246 -12.58 15.70 -17.28
CA TYR A 246 -13.12 15.18 -16.03
C TYR A 246 -14.53 15.68 -15.69
N ARG A 247 -15.04 16.74 -16.33
CA ARG A 247 -16.42 17.22 -16.11
C ARG A 247 -17.42 16.35 -16.86
N LYS A 248 -17.08 15.89 -18.06
CA LYS A 248 -17.97 15.08 -18.92
C LYS A 248 -17.73 13.58 -18.85
N LYS A 249 -16.66 13.12 -18.18
CA LYS A 249 -16.20 11.70 -18.21
C LYS A 249 -16.09 11.17 -19.66
N HIS A 250 -15.71 12.05 -20.58
CA HIS A 250 -15.59 11.81 -22.00
C HIS A 250 -14.34 12.54 -22.49
N ILE A 251 -13.72 12.10 -23.59
CA ILE A 251 -12.76 12.94 -24.31
C ILE A 251 -13.58 14.05 -24.95
N GLY A 252 -13.60 15.23 -24.33
CA GLY A 252 -14.50 16.33 -24.65
C GLY A 252 -13.78 17.54 -25.20
N ASP A 253 -14.00 17.77 -26.50
CA ASP A 253 -13.78 18.99 -27.30
C ASP A 253 -12.32 19.42 -27.58
N SER A 254 -12.06 19.81 -28.83
CA SER A 254 -10.73 20.14 -29.37
C SER A 254 -10.09 21.39 -28.77
N THR A 255 -10.69 21.94 -27.71
CA THR A 255 -10.34 23.22 -27.07
C THR A 255 -9.65 23.04 -25.72
N LEU A 256 -9.61 21.82 -25.17
CA LEU A 256 -8.82 21.46 -24.00
C LEU A 256 -7.73 20.48 -24.44
N VAL A 257 -6.62 20.98 -24.96
CA VAL A 257 -5.54 20.12 -25.47
C VAL A 257 -4.28 20.44 -24.67
N SER A 258 -3.74 19.44 -23.99
CA SER A 258 -2.33 19.49 -23.64
C SER A 258 -1.58 19.31 -24.95
N HIS A 259 -1.11 20.39 -25.59
CA HIS A 259 -0.33 20.30 -26.83
C HIS A 259 1.08 19.71 -26.62
N GLN A 260 1.28 18.98 -25.53
CA GLN A 260 2.54 18.40 -25.14
C GLN A 260 2.70 17.01 -25.70
N LYS A 261 3.84 16.76 -26.36
CA LYS A 261 4.16 15.44 -26.87
C LYS A 261 4.46 14.50 -25.72
N ILE A 262 4.05 13.24 -25.86
CA ILE A 262 4.48 12.18 -24.95
C ILE A 262 6.02 12.12 -24.98
N PRO A 263 6.73 12.20 -23.83
CA PRO A 263 8.18 12.26 -23.80
C PRO A 263 8.84 11.05 -24.49
N VAL A 264 9.97 11.27 -25.17
CA VAL A 264 10.69 10.22 -25.91
C VAL A 264 11.06 9.04 -25.01
N ILE A 265 11.42 9.28 -23.75
CA ILE A 265 11.69 8.22 -22.77
C ILE A 265 10.48 7.29 -22.54
N VAL A 266 9.26 7.84 -22.57
CA VAL A 266 8.02 7.06 -22.48
C VAL A 266 7.77 6.29 -23.78
N GLN A 267 8.05 6.89 -24.94
CA GLN A 267 7.99 6.19 -26.23
C GLN A 267 8.94 4.98 -26.25
N ASN A 268 10.17 5.12 -25.75
CA ASN A 268 11.13 4.03 -25.62
C ASN A 268 10.62 2.92 -24.68
N LEU A 269 9.91 3.28 -23.61
CA LEU A 269 9.27 2.32 -22.71
C LEU A 269 8.13 1.56 -23.38
N ILE A 270 7.31 2.24 -24.19
CA ILE A 270 6.27 1.59 -25.00
C ILE A 270 6.90 0.57 -25.95
N GLN A 271 7.99 0.92 -26.63
CA GLN A 271 8.68 -0.02 -27.52
C GLN A 271 9.26 -1.22 -26.77
N ARG A 272 9.85 -1.01 -25.58
CA ARG A 272 10.28 -2.12 -24.71
C ARG A 272 9.10 -3.03 -24.32
N ALA A 273 7.96 -2.44 -23.95
CA ALA A 273 6.76 -3.20 -23.62
C ALA A 273 6.24 -4.02 -24.81
N ARG A 274 6.31 -3.48 -26.04
CA ARG A 274 5.97 -4.21 -27.28
C ARG A 274 6.92 -5.39 -27.53
N SER A 275 8.21 -5.22 -27.31
CA SER A 275 9.17 -6.33 -27.42
C SER A 275 8.91 -7.45 -26.41
N LEU A 276 8.45 -7.10 -25.20
CA LEU A 276 8.10 -8.07 -24.16
C LEU A 276 6.71 -8.70 -24.35
N HIS A 277 5.80 -7.99 -25.03
CA HIS A 277 4.45 -8.47 -25.35
C HIS A 277 4.10 -8.13 -26.81
N PRO A 278 4.46 -8.99 -27.79
CA PRO A 278 4.22 -8.73 -29.22
C PRO A 278 2.74 -8.52 -29.59
N GLY A 279 1.80 -8.94 -28.73
CA GLY A 279 0.37 -8.65 -28.87
C GLY A 279 -0.01 -7.19 -28.62
N LEU A 280 0.90 -6.36 -28.11
CA LEU A 280 0.68 -4.93 -27.88
C LEU A 280 0.81 -4.15 -29.20
N THR A 281 -0.23 -4.18 -30.02
CA THR A 281 -0.22 -3.58 -31.37
C THR A 281 -0.77 -2.15 -31.41
N CYS A 282 -1.40 -1.67 -30.35
CA CYS A 282 -1.98 -0.34 -30.32
C CYS A 282 -0.92 0.76 -30.12
N ASP A 283 -1.22 1.96 -30.63
CA ASP A 283 -0.48 3.18 -30.32
C ASP A 283 -1.03 3.86 -29.06
N PHE A 284 -0.15 4.63 -28.41
CA PHE A 284 -0.49 5.44 -27.25
C PHE A 284 -0.35 6.92 -27.62
N ASP A 285 -1.46 7.63 -27.59
CA ASP A 285 -1.59 9.05 -27.94
C ASP A 285 -2.00 9.93 -26.74
N GLN A 286 -2.12 9.32 -25.56
CA GLN A 286 -2.53 9.93 -24.30
C GLN A 286 -1.61 9.40 -23.20
N LEU A 287 -1.06 10.29 -22.38
CA LEU A 287 -0.37 9.97 -21.13
C LEU A 287 -0.92 10.84 -20.01
N THR A 288 -1.21 10.22 -18.87
CA THR A 288 -1.63 10.92 -17.66
C THR A 288 -0.63 10.62 -16.54
N VAL A 289 0.01 11.66 -16.01
CA VAL A 289 0.87 11.57 -14.83
C VAL A 289 0.03 11.87 -13.60
N GLN A 290 0.08 10.99 -12.61
CA GLN A 290 -0.64 11.14 -11.35
C GLN A 290 0.36 11.16 -10.20
N LYS A 291 0.30 12.21 -9.37
CA LYS A 291 1.09 12.33 -8.14
C LYS A 291 0.18 12.20 -6.93
N TYR A 292 0.52 11.25 -6.07
CA TYR A 292 -0.13 10.97 -4.80
C TYR A 292 0.81 11.36 -3.67
N ASP A 293 0.36 12.25 -2.79
CA ASP A 293 1.06 12.54 -1.55
C ASP A 293 0.75 11.43 -0.51
N PRO A 294 1.61 11.19 0.49
CA PRO A 294 1.38 10.16 1.50
C PRO A 294 -0.02 10.27 2.14
N GLY A 295 -0.74 9.14 2.19
CA GLY A 295 -2.11 9.08 2.71
C GLY A 295 -3.21 9.38 1.68
N THR A 296 -2.85 9.77 0.46
CA THR A 296 -3.79 9.91 -0.66
C THR A 296 -3.83 8.62 -1.47
N GLY A 297 -4.99 8.30 -2.04
CA GLY A 297 -5.19 7.11 -2.87
C GLY A 297 -6.31 7.32 -3.86
N ILE A 298 -6.58 6.31 -4.67
CA ILE A 298 -7.68 6.32 -5.63
C ILE A 298 -8.68 5.22 -5.28
N SER A 299 -9.96 5.58 -5.25
CA SER A 299 -11.04 4.61 -5.02
C SER A 299 -11.18 3.65 -6.21
N PHE A 300 -11.76 2.47 -5.98
CA PHE A 300 -12.06 1.53 -7.06
C PHE A 300 -12.86 2.20 -8.17
N HIS A 301 -12.31 2.18 -9.37
CA HIS A 301 -12.94 2.67 -10.58
C HIS A 301 -12.48 1.83 -11.77
N SER A 302 -13.12 2.04 -12.91
CA SER A 302 -12.72 1.45 -14.19
C SER A 302 -12.56 2.58 -15.19
N ASP A 303 -11.50 2.51 -15.99
CA ASP A 303 -11.30 3.46 -17.07
C ASP A 303 -12.38 3.30 -18.14
N SER A 304 -12.85 4.42 -18.69
CA SER A 304 -13.94 4.39 -19.65
C SER A 304 -13.50 3.77 -20.97
N HIS A 305 -14.16 2.70 -21.40
CA HIS A 305 -13.94 2.05 -22.70
C HIS A 305 -14.30 2.92 -23.89
N THR A 306 -15.18 3.90 -23.70
CA THR A 306 -15.50 4.89 -24.76
C THR A 306 -14.41 5.96 -24.91
N ALA A 307 -13.53 6.10 -23.91
CA ALA A 307 -12.47 7.09 -23.91
C ALA A 307 -11.10 6.50 -24.25
N PHE A 308 -10.81 5.29 -23.79
CA PHE A 308 -9.48 4.68 -23.95
C PHE A 308 -9.57 3.40 -24.76
N GLY A 309 -8.57 3.19 -25.62
CA GLY A 309 -8.39 1.97 -26.40
C GLY A 309 -8.18 0.70 -25.56
N PRO A 310 -7.83 -0.42 -26.22
CA PRO A 310 -7.86 -1.75 -25.61
C PRO A 310 -6.76 -2.00 -24.57
N SER A 311 -5.75 -1.13 -24.47
CA SER A 311 -4.60 -1.32 -23.59
C SER A 311 -4.29 -0.08 -22.76
N ILE A 312 -3.90 -0.29 -21.50
CA ILE A 312 -3.32 0.72 -20.61
C ILE A 312 -1.95 0.25 -20.16
N LEU A 313 -0.99 1.17 -20.18
CA LEU A 313 0.31 1.01 -19.53
C LEU A 313 0.36 1.90 -18.29
N ILE A 314 0.82 1.32 -17.18
CA ILE A 314 1.05 2.02 -15.92
C ILE A 314 2.53 1.91 -15.58
N ILE A 315 3.20 3.05 -15.43
CA ILE A 315 4.60 3.14 -15.00
C ILE A 315 4.60 3.69 -13.58
N SER A 316 5.28 3.01 -12.65
CA SER A 316 5.38 3.43 -11.25
C SER A 316 6.77 3.98 -10.94
N LEU A 317 6.83 5.10 -10.22
CA LEU A 317 8.06 5.82 -9.89
C LEU A 317 8.13 6.15 -8.40
N LYS A 318 9.34 6.44 -7.92
CA LYS A 318 9.67 6.97 -6.58
C LYS A 318 9.38 6.04 -5.41
N SER A 319 8.11 5.71 -5.13
CA SER A 319 7.74 4.94 -3.94
C SER A 319 6.83 3.77 -4.32
N PRO A 320 7.02 2.59 -3.72
CA PRO A 320 6.19 1.43 -4.00
C PRO A 320 4.75 1.68 -3.53
N ILE A 321 3.79 1.12 -4.26
CA ILE A 321 2.37 1.19 -3.88
C ILE A 321 1.67 -0.12 -4.21
N LEU A 322 0.74 -0.53 -3.34
CA LEU A 322 -0.13 -1.66 -3.63
C LEU A 322 -1.28 -1.20 -4.54
N MET A 323 -1.43 -1.86 -5.69
CA MET A 323 -2.60 -1.71 -6.54
C MET A 323 -3.49 -2.94 -6.45
N GLU A 324 -4.79 -2.74 -6.26
CA GLU A 324 -5.77 -3.81 -6.19
C GLU A 324 -6.66 -3.81 -7.43
N PHE A 325 -6.61 -4.91 -8.18
CA PHE A 325 -7.47 -5.18 -9.32
C PHE A 325 -8.65 -6.03 -8.86
N ARG A 326 -9.86 -5.53 -9.09
CA ARG A 326 -11.09 -6.24 -8.70
C ARG A 326 -11.79 -6.77 -9.92
N HIS A 327 -12.00 -8.08 -9.97
CA HIS A 327 -12.81 -8.68 -11.01
C HIS A 327 -14.28 -8.21 -10.87
N PRO A 328 -14.91 -7.74 -11.96
CA PRO A 328 -16.21 -7.07 -11.88
C PRO A 328 -17.35 -8.01 -11.43
N SER A 329 -17.36 -9.26 -11.89
CA SER A 329 -18.42 -10.23 -11.55
C SER A 329 -18.15 -10.99 -10.25
N THR A 330 -17.05 -11.74 -10.18
CA THR A 330 -16.66 -12.56 -9.00
C THR A 330 -16.26 -11.76 -7.77
N LYS A 331 -15.97 -10.46 -7.92
CA LYS A 331 -15.41 -9.59 -6.86
C LYS A 331 -14.06 -10.05 -6.30
N SER A 332 -13.41 -11.05 -6.93
CA SER A 332 -12.07 -11.47 -6.54
C SER A 332 -11.08 -10.32 -6.69
N LEU A 333 -10.10 -10.27 -5.79
CA LEU A 333 -9.05 -9.27 -5.79
C LEU A 333 -7.73 -9.90 -6.21
N VAL A 334 -7.05 -9.24 -7.15
CA VAL A 334 -5.65 -9.48 -7.46
C VAL A 334 -4.88 -8.24 -7.03
N SER A 335 -4.03 -8.38 -6.02
CA SER A 335 -3.23 -7.27 -5.51
C SER A 335 -1.79 -7.38 -6.02
N GLN A 336 -1.30 -6.33 -6.67
CA GLN A 336 0.04 -6.24 -7.24
C GLN A 336 0.82 -5.12 -6.55
N ASP A 337 2.02 -5.43 -6.08
CA ASP A 337 2.97 -4.44 -5.58
C ASP A 337 3.65 -3.75 -6.77
N LEU A 338 3.33 -2.48 -6.99
CA LEU A 338 3.96 -1.66 -8.01
C LEU A 338 5.23 -1.06 -7.43
N LYS A 339 6.39 -1.60 -7.81
CA LYS A 339 7.70 -1.11 -7.37
C LYS A 339 8.12 0.09 -8.22
N PRO A 340 8.96 0.99 -7.69
CA PRO A 340 9.60 2.03 -8.51
C PRO A 340 10.32 1.40 -9.70
N GLY A 341 10.08 1.94 -10.90
CA GLY A 341 10.64 1.44 -12.15
C GLY A 341 9.94 0.22 -12.75
N SER A 342 8.83 -0.24 -12.15
CA SER A 342 8.00 -1.30 -12.73
C SER A 342 7.01 -0.77 -13.78
N LEU A 343 6.59 -1.67 -14.68
CA LEU A 343 5.55 -1.43 -15.66
C LEU A 343 4.44 -2.47 -15.52
N THR A 344 3.19 -2.02 -15.54
CA THR A 344 2.00 -2.89 -15.62
C THR A 344 1.27 -2.64 -16.93
N LEU A 345 0.92 -3.72 -17.64
CA LEU A 345 0.09 -3.68 -18.84
C LEU A 345 -1.26 -4.31 -18.52
N MET A 346 -2.33 -3.59 -18.83
CA MET A 346 -3.70 -4.09 -18.80
C MET A 346 -4.25 -4.14 -20.22
N THR A 347 -4.70 -5.30 -20.67
CA THR A 347 -5.39 -5.49 -21.95
C THR A 347 -6.54 -6.51 -21.79
N GLY A 348 -7.43 -6.60 -22.79
CA GLY A 348 -8.50 -7.59 -22.81
C GLY A 348 -9.36 -7.60 -21.53
N ASP A 349 -9.53 -8.78 -20.93
CA ASP A 349 -10.43 -9.02 -19.78
C ASP A 349 -10.01 -8.26 -18.50
N SER A 350 -8.75 -7.85 -18.39
CA SER A 350 -8.28 -7.02 -17.26
C SER A 350 -8.78 -5.57 -17.32
N ARG A 351 -9.39 -5.16 -18.44
CA ARG A 351 -10.12 -3.90 -18.60
C ARG A 351 -11.62 -4.17 -18.40
N PRO A 352 -12.16 -4.14 -17.17
CA PRO A 352 -13.56 -4.49 -16.93
C PRO A 352 -14.51 -3.53 -17.65
N ILE A 353 -15.48 -4.07 -18.39
CA ILE A 353 -16.55 -3.28 -19.00
C ILE A 353 -17.44 -2.73 -17.90
N SER A 354 -17.41 -1.41 -17.72
CA SER A 354 -18.42 -0.69 -16.96
C SER A 354 -19.74 -0.74 -17.74
N ASN A 355 -20.50 -1.84 -17.64
CA ASN A 355 -21.92 -1.79 -17.99
C ASN A 355 -22.63 -1.01 -16.89
N LYS A 356 -22.77 0.30 -17.09
CA LYS A 356 -23.84 1.06 -16.46
C LYS A 356 -25.13 0.63 -17.12
N ASN A 357 -25.72 -0.47 -16.66
CA ASN A 357 -27.14 -0.83 -16.79
C ASN A 357 -27.34 -2.24 -16.19
N SER A 358 -27.57 -2.29 -14.88
CA SER A 358 -28.31 -3.36 -14.20
C SER A 358 -28.71 -2.88 -12.81
#